data_AF-A0A3C1C9R4-F1
#
_entry.id   AF-A0A3C1C9R4-F1
#
_cell.length_a   1.000
_cell.length_b   1.000
_cell.length_c   1.000
_cell.angle_alpha   90.00
_cell.angle_beta   90.00
_cell.angle_gamma   90.00
#
_symmetry.space_group_name_H-M   'P 1'
#
loop_
_entity.id
_entity.type
_entity.pdbx_description
1 polymer ?
#
loop_
_entity_poly.entity_id
_entity_poly.type
_entity_poly.pdbx_seq_one_letter_code
_entity_poly.pdbx_strand_id
1 'polypeptide(L)'
;MKNISIKNLLLLGLVVIVSSCSKKLDLFPQNDLTSADVYSTAAGYRQVLAKIYGGLATTGNVGPAGASDIQGLDEGSQSPFLRGFFNCQELPTDEAVVTWNDQTIKDFHNL
;
A
#
# COMPACT_ATOMS: atom_id res chain seq x y z
N MET A 1 32.94 -30.74 -39.51
CA MET A 1 32.46 -31.08 -38.15
C MET A 1 33.03 -30.14 -37.07
N LYS A 2 34.33 -29.84 -37.05
CA LYS A 2 34.99 -28.97 -36.06
C LYS A 2 34.37 -27.56 -35.95
N ASN A 3 34.00 -26.95 -37.09
CA ASN A 3 33.42 -25.59 -37.13
C ASN A 3 31.96 -25.53 -36.63
N ILE A 4 31.21 -26.63 -36.73
CA ILE A 4 29.85 -26.73 -36.21
C ILE A 4 29.89 -26.86 -34.68
N SER A 5 30.86 -27.62 -34.16
CA SER A 5 31.08 -27.75 -32.72
C SER A 5 31.49 -26.43 -32.05
N ILE A 6 32.36 -25.63 -32.69
CA ILE A 6 32.78 -24.31 -32.20
C ILE A 6 31.61 -23.30 -32.20
N LYS A 7 30.77 -23.31 -33.24
CA LYS A 7 29.57 -22.45 -33.30
C LYS A 7 28.56 -22.80 -32.20
N ASN A 8 28.35 -24.08 -31.93
CA ASN A 8 27.46 -24.53 -30.86
C ASN A 8 27.98 -24.14 -29.47
N LEU A 9 29.31 -24.19 -29.26
CA LEU A 9 29.93 -23.78 -28.01
C LEU A 9 29.83 -22.26 -27.77
N LEU A 10 30.00 -21.45 -28.82
CA LEU A 10 29.80 -20.00 -28.78
C LEU A 10 28.34 -19.63 -28.48
N LEU A 11 27.39 -20.34 -29.10
CA LEU A 11 25.96 -20.11 -28.87
C LEU A 11 25.56 -20.46 -27.42
N LEU A 12 26.10 -21.55 -26.88
CA LEU A 12 25.89 -21.94 -25.48
C LEU A 12 26.49 -20.91 -24.50
N GLY A 13 27.68 -20.38 -24.81
CA GLY A 13 28.29 -19.30 -24.02
C GLY A 13 27.43 -18.02 -23.99
N LEU A 14 26.81 -17.65 -25.11
CA LEU A 14 25.94 -16.47 -25.19
C LEU A 14 24.67 -16.62 -24.32
N VAL A 15 24.08 -17.82 -24.27
CA VAL A 15 22.90 -18.12 -23.45
C VAL A 15 23.20 -18.03 -21.94
N VAL A 16 24.41 -18.38 -21.52
CA VAL A 16 24.84 -18.28 -20.12
C VAL A 16 25.10 -16.84 -19.69
N ILE A 17 25.55 -15.96 -20.61
CA ILE A 17 25.83 -14.56 -20.30
C ILE A 17 24.51 -13.77 -20.10
N VAL A 18 23.46 -14.08 -20.87
CA VAL A 18 22.16 -13.38 -20.75
C VAL A 18 21.34 -13.80 -19.51
N SER A 19 21.65 -14.94 -18.87
CA SER A 19 20.96 -15.37 -17.64
C SER A 19 21.54 -14.76 -16.35
N SER A 20 22.70 -14.09 -16.42
CA SER A 20 23.39 -13.56 -15.24
C SER A 20 22.83 -12.23 -14.70
N CYS A 21 21.97 -11.52 -15.44
CA CYS A 21 21.42 -10.21 -15.01
C CYS A 21 20.20 -10.32 -14.09
N SER A 22 19.73 -11.52 -13.74
CA SER A 22 18.44 -11.70 -13.03
C SER A 22 18.56 -11.91 -11.51
N LYS A 23 19.76 -11.82 -10.91
CA LYS A 23 19.99 -12.17 -9.49
C LYS A 23 19.42 -11.18 -8.46
N LYS A 24 18.96 -9.99 -8.87
CA LYS A 24 18.34 -8.99 -7.98
C LYS A 24 16.98 -8.58 -8.52
N LEU A 25 16.05 -9.52 -8.55
CA LEU A 25 14.67 -9.25 -8.97
C LEU A 25 13.85 -8.62 -7.83
N ASP A 26 14.16 -9.00 -6.59
CA ASP A 26 13.53 -8.42 -5.40
C ASP A 26 14.32 -7.19 -4.93
N LEU A 27 13.88 -6.02 -5.39
CA LEU A 27 14.42 -4.74 -4.97
C LEU A 27 13.58 -4.21 -3.80
N PHE A 28 14.23 -3.98 -2.67
CA PHE A 28 13.64 -3.25 -1.56
C PHE A 28 14.16 -1.82 -1.53
N PRO A 29 13.38 -0.86 -1.02
CA PRO A 29 13.89 0.47 -0.69
C PRO A 29 15.13 0.36 0.20
N GLN A 30 16.22 1.07 -0.13
CA GLN A 30 17.45 1.05 0.66
C GLN A 30 17.47 2.09 1.79
N ASN A 31 16.53 3.03 1.75
CA ASN A 31 16.46 4.22 2.59
C ASN A 31 15.09 4.37 3.24
N ASP A 32 14.33 3.27 3.33
CA ASP A 32 13.01 3.24 3.94
C ASP A 32 12.81 1.93 4.73
N LEU A 33 11.80 1.92 5.59
CA LEU A 33 11.44 0.78 6.41
C LEU A 33 10.78 -0.29 5.55
N THR A 34 11.37 -1.49 5.47
CA THR A 34 10.80 -2.58 4.68
C THR A 34 9.97 -3.53 5.55
N SER A 35 9.11 -4.32 4.92
CA SER A 35 8.42 -5.41 5.62
C SER A 35 9.40 -6.42 6.22
N ALA A 36 10.54 -6.68 5.55
CA ALA A 36 11.59 -7.54 6.08
C ALA A 36 12.17 -6.99 7.39
N ASP A 37 12.34 -5.67 7.49
CA ASP A 37 12.80 -5.01 8.72
C ASP A 37 11.74 -5.02 9.81
N VAL A 38 10.50 -4.64 9.47
CA VAL A 38 9.37 -4.57 10.41
C VAL A 38 9.07 -5.94 11.02
N TYR A 39 9.08 -7.01 10.23
CA TYR A 39 8.78 -8.36 10.69
C TYR A 39 10.01 -9.14 11.16
N SER A 40 11.18 -8.51 11.28
CA SER A 40 12.40 -9.17 11.78
C SER A 40 12.37 -9.48 13.27
N THR A 41 11.49 -8.84 14.05
CA THR A 41 11.41 -8.98 15.50
C THR A 41 9.97 -9.11 16.00
N ALA A 42 9.77 -9.79 17.13
CA ALA A 42 8.46 -9.90 17.78
C ALA A 42 7.85 -8.52 18.15
N ALA A 43 8.69 -7.53 18.47
CA ALA A 43 8.23 -6.17 18.75
C ALA A 43 7.59 -5.50 17.52
N GLY A 44 8.16 -5.70 16.33
CA GLY A 44 7.61 -5.16 15.09
C GLY A 44 6.26 -5.78 14.72
N TYR A 45 6.07 -7.09 14.91
CA TYR A 45 4.74 -7.72 14.79
C TYR A 45 3.70 -7.06 15.70
N ARG A 46 4.07 -6.77 16.96
CA ARG A 46 3.19 -6.09 17.91
C ARG A 46 2.84 -4.67 17.45
N GLN A 47 3.80 -3.94 16.88
CA GLN A 47 3.56 -2.59 16.35
C GLN A 47 2.62 -2.61 15.14
N VAL A 48 2.77 -3.58 14.23
CA VAL A 48 1.84 -3.77 13.12
C VAL A 48 0.44 -4.06 13.62
N LEU A 49 0.29 -4.96 14.59
CA LEU A 49 -1.02 -5.25 15.19
C LEU A 49 -1.65 -3.97 15.79
N ALA A 50 -0.86 -3.18 16.51
CA ALA A 50 -1.32 -1.90 17.04
C ALA A 50 -1.75 -0.94 15.91
N LYS A 51 -1.01 -0.90 14.80
CA LYS A 51 -1.35 -0.06 13.64
C LYS A 51 -2.65 -0.49 12.96
N ILE A 52 -2.92 -1.80 12.85
CA ILE A 52 -4.18 -2.32 12.30
C ILE A 52 -5.38 -1.83 13.10
N TYR A 53 -5.33 -1.98 14.43
CA TYR A 53 -6.42 -1.51 15.30
C TYR A 53 -6.49 0.02 15.37
N GLY A 54 -5.34 0.69 15.38
CA GLY A 54 -5.26 2.16 15.36
C GLY A 54 -5.91 2.76 14.11
N GLY A 55 -5.68 2.15 12.94
CA GLY A 55 -6.23 2.60 11.65
C GLY A 55 -7.76 2.61 11.57
N LEU A 56 -8.46 1.94 12.50
CA LEU A 56 -9.92 2.03 12.60
C LEU A 56 -10.39 3.38 13.15
N ALA A 57 -9.58 4.06 13.96
CA ALA A 57 -9.94 5.29 14.65
C ALA A 57 -9.04 6.49 14.32
N THR A 58 -7.81 6.25 13.83
CA THR A 58 -6.82 7.29 13.53
C THR A 58 -6.44 7.28 12.05
N THR A 59 -6.13 8.45 11.51
CA THR A 59 -5.76 8.66 10.11
C THR A 59 -4.28 8.40 9.82
N GLY A 60 -3.44 8.44 10.86
CA GLY A 60 -2.00 8.37 10.77
C GLY A 60 -1.35 8.30 12.14
N ASN A 61 -0.03 8.23 12.19
CA ASN A 61 0.72 8.16 13.45
C ASN A 61 0.96 9.54 14.11
N VAL A 62 0.73 10.64 13.38
CA VAL A 62 0.85 12.01 13.88
C VAL A 62 -0.56 12.58 14.07
N GLY A 63 -0.87 13.02 15.29
CA GLY A 63 -2.13 13.68 15.61
C GLY A 63 -1.94 15.17 15.92
N PRO A 64 -2.97 16.01 15.72
CA PRO A 64 -4.30 15.68 15.21
C PRO A 64 -4.39 15.55 13.68
N ALA A 65 -3.36 16.00 12.95
CA ALA A 65 -3.24 15.91 11.49
C ALA A 65 -1.77 16.13 11.08
N GLY A 66 -1.46 15.91 9.79
CA GLY A 66 -0.18 16.26 9.15
C GLY A 66 0.62 15.07 8.66
N ALA A 67 0.17 13.83 8.91
CA ALA A 67 0.82 12.62 8.40
C ALA A 67 -0.18 11.46 8.22
N SER A 68 -1.23 11.70 7.41
CA SER A 68 -2.18 10.66 6.99
C SER A 68 -1.45 9.44 6.37
N ASP A 69 -1.93 8.23 6.64
CA ASP A 69 -1.43 7.02 5.98
C ASP A 69 -1.86 6.97 4.51
N ILE A 70 -3.02 7.55 4.18
CA ILE A 70 -3.57 7.60 2.81
C ILE A 70 -3.37 8.99 2.24
N GLN A 71 -2.58 9.08 1.16
CA GLN A 71 -2.23 10.33 0.49
C GLN A 71 -3.29 10.75 -0.54
N GLY A 72 -3.38 12.06 -0.81
CA GLY A 72 -4.28 12.61 -1.83
C GLY A 72 -5.75 12.75 -1.40
N LEU A 73 -6.06 12.39 -0.16
CA LEU A 73 -7.35 12.59 0.48
C LEU A 73 -7.21 13.61 1.62
N ASP A 74 -8.28 14.33 1.93
CA ASP A 74 -8.34 15.13 3.14
C ASP A 74 -8.37 14.20 4.36
N GLU A 75 -7.41 14.46 5.25
CA GLU A 75 -7.11 13.61 6.39
C GLU A 75 -8.32 13.48 7.33
N GLY A 76 -9.07 14.58 7.54
CA GLY A 76 -10.22 14.60 8.43
C GLY A 76 -11.52 14.06 7.83
N SER A 77 -11.59 13.83 6.51
CA SER A 77 -12.86 13.54 5.83
C SER A 77 -12.91 12.24 5.04
N GLN A 78 -12.04 12.03 4.04
CA GLN A 78 -12.14 10.84 3.19
C GLN A 78 -11.14 9.74 3.57
N SER A 79 -10.06 10.09 4.30
CA SER A 79 -9.05 9.11 4.74
C SER A 79 -9.46 8.19 5.91
N PRO A 80 -10.25 8.62 6.93
CA PRO A 80 -10.46 7.81 8.13
C PRO A 80 -11.53 6.73 7.93
N PHE A 81 -11.22 5.50 8.38
CA PHE A 81 -12.13 4.36 8.31
C PHE A 81 -13.49 4.64 8.96
N LEU A 82 -13.51 5.09 10.21
CA LEU A 82 -14.75 5.25 10.98
C LEU A 82 -15.75 6.20 10.31
N ARG A 83 -15.27 7.32 9.78
CA ARG A 83 -16.14 8.29 9.08
C ARG A 83 -16.66 7.73 7.76
N GLY A 84 -15.81 7.05 7.00
CA GLY A 84 -16.23 6.36 5.78
C GLY A 84 -17.29 5.30 6.06
N PHE A 85 -17.08 4.49 7.10
CA PHE A 85 -18.04 3.48 7.55
C PHE A 85 -19.38 4.11 7.97
N PHE A 86 -19.36 5.13 8.82
CA PHE A 86 -20.56 5.88 9.20
C PHE A 86 -21.30 6.43 7.98
N ASN A 87 -20.57 7.05 7.05
CA ASN A 87 -21.17 7.61 5.84
C ASN A 87 -21.91 6.54 5.02
N CYS A 88 -21.31 5.36 4.85
CA CYS A 88 -21.93 4.25 4.14
C CYS A 88 -23.17 3.68 4.86
N GLN A 89 -23.18 3.68 6.19
CA GLN A 89 -24.24 3.06 6.97
C GLN A 89 -25.41 4.01 7.27
N GLU A 90 -25.15 5.31 7.43
CA GLU A 90 -26.14 6.25 7.96
C GLU A 90 -26.69 7.20 6.90
N LEU A 91 -25.86 7.71 6.00
CA LEU A 91 -26.30 8.73 5.03
C LEU A 91 -27.29 8.21 3.98
N PRO A 92 -27.31 6.91 3.60
CA PRO A 92 -28.37 6.36 2.77
C PRO A 92 -29.69 6.12 3.51
N THR A 93 -29.73 6.33 4.82
CA THR A 93 -30.91 6.09 5.68
C THR A 93 -31.62 7.40 6.02
N ASP A 94 -32.72 7.29 6.79
CA ASP A 94 -33.45 8.43 7.34
C ASP A 94 -32.88 8.96 8.67
N GLU A 95 -31.82 8.33 9.22
CA GLU A 95 -31.26 8.69 10.53
C GLU A 95 -30.40 9.96 10.49
N ALA A 96 -29.74 10.26 9.36
CA ALA A 96 -28.83 11.39 9.24
C ALA A 96 -28.84 12.05 7.85
N VAL A 97 -28.68 13.38 7.82
CA VAL A 97 -28.51 14.15 6.58
C VAL A 97 -27.28 15.06 6.65
N VAL A 98 -26.49 15.10 5.58
CA VAL A 98 -25.35 16.01 5.44
C VAL A 98 -25.81 17.31 4.79
N THR A 99 -25.57 18.45 5.44
CA THR A 99 -26.01 19.77 4.97
C THR A 99 -25.00 20.46 4.06
N TRP A 100 -23.70 20.18 4.22
CA TRP A 100 -22.64 20.72 3.36
C TRP A 100 -22.54 19.95 2.03
N ASN A 101 -21.80 20.50 1.07
CA ASN A 101 -21.66 19.94 -0.27
C ASN A 101 -20.18 19.74 -0.64
N ASP A 102 -19.60 18.64 -0.15
CA ASP A 102 -18.21 18.26 -0.42
C ASP A 102 -18.14 17.11 -1.42
N GLN A 103 -17.45 17.33 -2.54
CA GLN A 103 -17.23 16.36 -3.62
C GLN A 103 -18.47 15.46 -3.88
N THR A 104 -18.36 14.18 -3.55
CA THR A 104 -19.36 13.12 -3.77
C THR A 104 -20.14 12.74 -2.50
N ILE A 105 -20.03 13.51 -1.40
CA ILE A 105 -20.65 13.13 -0.11
C ILE A 105 -22.17 13.04 -0.20
N LYS A 106 -22.81 13.82 -1.09
CA LYS A 106 -24.26 13.76 -1.29
C LYS A 106 -24.71 12.57 -2.12
N ASP A 107 -23.79 11.88 -2.80
CA ASP A 107 -24.14 10.70 -3.59
C ASP A 107 -24.66 9.58 -2.68
N PHE A 108 -24.20 9.52 -1.43
CA PHE A 108 -24.72 8.58 -0.41
C PHE A 108 -26.23 8.73 -0.17
N HIS A 109 -26.77 9.95 -0.28
CA HIS A 109 -28.22 10.19 -0.09
C HIS A 109 -29.08 9.72 -1.26
N ASN A 110 -28.44 9.31 -2.38
CA ASN A 110 -29.11 8.83 -3.58
C ASN A 110 -28.79 7.35 -3.87
N LEU A 111 -28.25 6.61 -2.90
CA LEU A 111 -27.96 5.17 -3.02
C LEU A 111 -29.20 4.29 -2.88
#